data_AF-A0A7K4FWB5-F1
#
_entry.id   AF-A0A7K4FWB5-F1
#
_cell.length_a   1.000
_cell.length_b   1.000
_cell.length_c   1.000
_cell.angle_alpha   90.00
_cell.angle_beta   90.00
_cell.angle_gamma   90.00
#
_symmetry.space_group_name_H-M   'P 1'
#
loop_
_entity.id
_entity.type
_entity.pdbx_description
1 polymer ?
#
loop_
_entity_poly.entity_id
_entity_poly.type
_entity_poly.pdbx_seq_one_letter_code
_entity_poly.pdbx_strand_id
1 'polypeptide(L)'
;MKLNIDHLAAIVLVAAIVSLGVLGGYTHAVPQAIIGTSLLGKYIGGNWNQVYTYSGQGMLSRSTFLQGFGSNSLKFANFTDSLGDILQVVLVAFPSHSAAVSYAKQNLIGSLISQGKLSIAVYQYGYTEIVQGVYGNEYIMITYIGNTTMPSVSSIEALATALLTGS
;
A
#
# COMPACT_ATOMS: atom_id res chain seq x y z
N MET A 1 9.11 -7.15 26.52
CA MET A 1 9.27 -6.52 25.19
C MET A 1 8.47 -5.22 25.19
N LYS A 2 9.08 -4.04 24.96
CA LYS A 2 8.35 -2.77 24.92
C LYS A 2 7.90 -2.52 23.48
N LEU A 3 6.59 -2.47 23.25
CA LEU A 3 6.01 -1.99 21.99
C LEU A 3 6.26 -0.48 21.90
N ASN A 4 6.95 -0.03 20.85
CA ASN A 4 7.01 1.40 20.53
C ASN A 4 5.76 1.81 19.72
N ILE A 5 5.57 3.12 19.54
CA ILE A 5 4.37 3.65 18.87
C ILE A 5 4.28 3.23 17.40
N ASP A 6 5.42 3.07 16.73
CA ASP A 6 5.51 2.64 15.32
C ASP A 6 5.05 1.18 15.15
N HIS A 7 5.44 0.30 16.07
CA HIS A 7 4.98 -1.09 16.07
C HIS A 7 3.46 -1.18 16.28
N LEU A 8 2.91 -0.34 17.17
CA LEU A 8 1.46 -0.30 17.40
C LEU A 8 0.72 0.20 16.15
N ALA A 9 1.23 1.26 15.50
CA ALA A 9 0.67 1.78 14.26
C ALA A 9 0.68 0.75 13.13
N ALA A 10 1.80 0.03 12.95
CA ALA A 10 1.92 -1.02 11.95
C ALA A 10 0.95 -2.19 12.21
N ILE A 11 0.81 -2.64 13.46
CA ILE A 11 -0.13 -3.72 13.82
C ILE A 11 -1.58 -3.31 13.55
N VAL A 12 -1.98 -2.10 13.94
CA VAL A 12 -3.33 -1.59 13.70
C VAL A 12 -3.61 -1.47 12.20
N LEU A 13 -2.63 -0.98 11.44
CA LEU A 13 -2.75 -0.86 9.99
C LEU A 13 -2.89 -2.23 9.33
N VAL A 14 -2.02 -3.18 9.66
CA VAL A 14 -2.08 -4.56 9.15
C VAL A 14 -3.42 -5.21 9.52
N ALA A 15 -3.88 -5.09 10.77
CA ALA A 15 -5.17 -5.65 11.19
C ALA A 15 -6.35 -5.03 10.43
N ALA A 16 -6.35 -3.71 10.24
CA ALA A 16 -7.39 -3.01 9.49
C ALA A 16 -7.43 -3.47 8.03
N ILE A 17 -6.27 -3.65 7.38
CA ILE A 17 -6.25 -4.02 5.96
C ILE A 17 -6.48 -5.53 5.76
N VAL A 18 -5.96 -6.41 6.63
CA VAL A 18 -6.24 -7.86 6.59
C VAL A 18 -7.74 -8.13 6.79
N SER A 19 -8.43 -7.33 7.61
CA SER A 19 -9.89 -7.42 7.74
C SER A 19 -10.63 -7.21 6.42
N LEU A 20 -10.06 -6.45 5.47
CA LEU A 20 -10.63 -6.26 4.13
C LEU A 20 -10.44 -7.48 3.22
N GLY A 21 -9.36 -8.25 3.43
CA GLY A 21 -9.12 -9.51 2.74
C GLY A 21 -10.01 -10.65 3.23
N VAL A 22 -10.38 -10.65 4.51
CA VAL A 22 -11.19 -11.73 5.14
C VAL A 22 -12.70 -11.42 5.13
N LEU A 23 -13.11 -10.15 5.27
CA LEU A 23 -14.53 -9.75 5.24
C LEU A 23 -15.01 -9.32 3.84
N GLY A 24 -14.11 -9.25 2.85
CA GLY A 24 -14.38 -8.84 1.48
C GLY A 24 -15.01 -9.91 0.57
N GLY A 25 -15.71 -10.90 1.13
CA GLY A 25 -16.44 -11.95 0.40
C GLY A 25 -17.64 -11.46 -0.43
N TYR A 26 -17.63 -10.22 -0.93
CA TYR A 26 -18.71 -9.65 -1.72
C TYR A 26 -18.20 -9.18 -3.07
N THR A 27 -18.46 -10.04 -4.05
CA THR A 27 -18.49 -9.79 -5.49
C THR A 27 -19.19 -8.48 -5.82
N HIS A 28 -18.43 -7.51 -6.34
CA HIS A 28 -18.67 -6.81 -7.61
C HIS A 28 -17.45 -5.91 -7.84
N ALA A 29 -16.34 -6.55 -8.22
CA ALA A 29 -15.15 -5.87 -8.71
C ALA A 29 -15.43 -5.35 -10.11
N VAL A 30 -15.10 -4.09 -10.38
CA VAL A 30 -14.90 -3.62 -11.75
C VAL A 30 -13.66 -4.35 -12.28
N PRO A 31 -13.76 -5.20 -13.33
CA PRO A 31 -12.68 -6.07 -13.76
C PRO A 31 -11.72 -5.33 -14.71
N GLN A 32 -11.26 -4.14 -14.33
CA GLN A 32 -10.06 -3.57 -14.92
C GLN A 32 -9.00 -3.52 -13.83
N ALA A 33 -7.93 -4.30 -14.02
CA ALA A 33 -6.78 -4.27 -13.14
C ALA A 33 -6.20 -2.86 -13.15
N ILE A 34 -6.40 -2.14 -12.04
CA ILE A 34 -5.85 -0.80 -11.86
C ILE A 34 -4.33 -0.88 -11.68
N ILE A 35 -3.84 -2.04 -11.20
CA ILE A 35 -2.45 -2.39 -10.99
C ILE A 35 -2.23 -3.78 -11.60
N GLY A 36 -1.35 -3.88 -12.60
CA GLY A 36 -1.10 -5.14 -13.31
C GLY A 36 -0.27 -6.12 -12.47
N THR A 37 -0.71 -7.38 -12.37
CA THR A 37 0.02 -8.45 -11.67
C THR A 37 1.38 -8.77 -12.29
N SER A 38 1.56 -8.51 -13.59
CA SER A 38 2.84 -8.62 -14.29
C SER A 38 3.88 -7.63 -13.76
N LEU A 39 3.46 -6.44 -13.33
CA LEU A 39 4.33 -5.45 -12.69
C LEU A 39 4.82 -5.96 -11.33
N LEU A 40 3.94 -6.61 -10.57
CA LEU A 40 4.29 -7.23 -9.30
C LEU A 40 5.33 -8.33 -9.50
N GLY A 41 5.08 -9.26 -10.43
CA GLY A 41 6.03 -10.33 -10.75
C GLY A 41 7.40 -9.80 -11.21
N LYS A 42 7.44 -8.67 -11.93
CA LYS A 42 8.70 -8.02 -12.35
C LYS A 42 9.53 -7.52 -11.18
N TYR A 43 8.92 -6.90 -10.16
CA TYR A 43 9.66 -6.23 -9.09
C TYR A 43 9.85 -7.08 -7.84
N ILE A 44 8.82 -7.82 -7.43
CA ILE A 44 8.82 -8.58 -6.16
C ILE A 44 8.75 -10.09 -6.37
N GLY A 45 8.73 -10.57 -7.62
CA GLY A 45 8.66 -11.99 -7.95
C GLY A 45 7.28 -12.60 -7.67
N GLY A 46 7.14 -13.91 -7.90
CA GLY A 46 5.92 -14.66 -7.60
C GLY A 46 4.78 -14.47 -8.61
N ASN A 47 3.77 -15.34 -8.47
CA ASN A 47 2.54 -15.29 -9.27
C ASN A 47 1.40 -14.75 -8.40
N TRP A 48 1.14 -13.46 -8.56
CA TRP A 48 0.15 -12.74 -7.75
C TRP A 48 -1.25 -12.86 -8.34
N ASN A 49 -2.21 -13.14 -7.46
CA ASN A 49 -3.64 -13.13 -7.76
C ASN A 49 -4.28 -11.92 -7.09
N GLN A 50 -5.02 -11.13 -7.86
CA GLN A 50 -5.77 -10.01 -7.32
C GLN A 50 -7.01 -10.52 -6.57
N VAL A 51 -7.11 -10.20 -5.28
CA VAL A 51 -8.22 -10.61 -4.39
C VAL A 51 -9.31 -9.55 -4.39
N TYR A 52 -8.94 -8.28 -4.30
CA TYR A 52 -9.89 -7.17 -4.20
C TYR A 52 -9.31 -5.91 -4.83
N THR A 53 -10.16 -5.11 -5.46
CA THR A 53 -9.81 -3.76 -5.94
C THR A 53 -10.90 -2.76 -5.65
N TYR A 54 -10.48 -1.51 -5.50
CA TYR A 54 -11.37 -0.36 -5.38
C TYR A 54 -10.78 0.83 -6.12
N SER A 55 -11.62 1.57 -6.85
CA SER A 55 -11.30 2.87 -7.44
C SER A 55 -12.42 3.84 -7.13
N GLY A 56 -12.10 5.01 -6.60
CA GLY A 56 -13.10 6.01 -6.27
C GLY A 56 -12.66 6.90 -5.12
N GLN A 57 -13.61 7.66 -4.57
CA GLN A 57 -13.33 8.51 -3.41
C GLN A 57 -13.39 7.70 -2.12
N GLY A 58 -12.41 7.87 -1.23
CA GLY A 58 -12.32 7.10 0.02
C GLY A 58 -13.62 7.07 0.83
N MET A 59 -14.28 8.20 0.99
CA MET A 59 -15.55 8.34 1.73
C MET A 59 -16.71 7.53 1.16
N LEU A 60 -16.65 7.14 -0.12
CA LEU A 60 -17.65 6.30 -0.78
C LEU A 60 -17.30 4.80 -0.71
N SER A 61 -16.14 4.46 -0.13
CA SER A 61 -15.75 3.08 0.07
C SER A 61 -16.58 2.42 1.16
N ARG A 62 -16.78 1.11 1.03
CA ARG A 62 -17.38 0.27 2.09
C ARG A 62 -16.36 -0.10 3.19
N SER A 63 -15.08 0.15 2.95
CA SER A 63 -13.99 -0.10 3.90
C SER A 63 -13.78 1.12 4.79
N THR A 64 -13.84 0.94 6.10
CA THR A 64 -13.52 2.01 7.08
C THR A 64 -12.08 2.50 6.96
N PHE A 65 -11.15 1.61 6.63
CA PHE A 65 -9.77 1.97 6.31
C PHE A 65 -9.71 2.92 5.10
N LEU A 66 -10.41 2.58 4.00
CA LEU A 66 -10.43 3.42 2.80
C LEU A 66 -11.23 4.73 3.01
N GLN A 67 -12.24 4.72 3.88
CA GLN A 67 -12.96 5.93 4.29
C GLN A 67 -12.06 6.95 4.99
N GLY A 68 -10.97 6.49 5.64
CA GLY A 68 -9.97 7.35 6.26
C GLY A 68 -9.29 8.34 5.29
N PHE A 69 -9.35 8.08 3.98
CA PHE A 69 -8.82 8.99 2.96
C PHE A 69 -9.81 10.09 2.52
N GLY A 70 -11.05 10.09 3.04
CA GLY A 70 -12.02 11.17 2.83
C GLY A 70 -12.42 11.36 1.36
N SER A 71 -12.53 12.62 0.92
CA SER A 71 -12.92 12.96 -0.46
C SER A 71 -11.84 12.73 -1.51
N ASN A 72 -10.63 12.31 -1.11
CA ASN A 72 -9.54 12.06 -2.04
C ASN A 72 -9.84 10.86 -2.93
N SER A 73 -9.47 10.98 -4.21
CA SER A 73 -9.55 9.86 -5.16
C SER A 73 -8.45 8.86 -4.83
N LEU A 74 -8.79 7.59 -4.77
CA LEU A 74 -7.85 6.52 -4.47
C LEU A 74 -8.08 5.29 -5.33
N LYS A 75 -7.01 4.53 -5.48
CA LYS A 75 -6.96 3.20 -6.07
C LYS A 75 -6.40 2.26 -5.02
N PHE A 76 -7.09 1.18 -4.75
CA PHE A 76 -6.66 0.16 -3.82
C PHE A 76 -6.69 -1.20 -4.51
N ALA A 77 -5.69 -2.02 -4.23
CA ALA A 77 -5.64 -3.40 -4.64
C ALA A 77 -5.04 -4.27 -3.52
N ASN A 78 -5.61 -5.46 -3.36
CA ASN A 78 -5.11 -6.50 -2.49
C ASN A 78 -4.80 -7.74 -3.33
N PHE A 79 -3.62 -8.33 -3.12
CA PHE A 79 -3.12 -9.48 -3.83
C PHE A 79 -2.68 -10.57 -2.85
N THR A 80 -2.77 -11.81 -3.32
CA THR A 80 -2.22 -12.98 -2.63
C THR A 80 -1.45 -13.85 -3.63
N ASP A 81 -0.41 -14.52 -3.19
CA ASP A 81 0.32 -15.50 -4.00
C ASP A 81 0.00 -16.95 -3.57
N SER A 82 0.62 -17.94 -4.22
CA SER A 82 0.44 -19.35 -3.88
C SER A 82 1.05 -19.76 -2.53
N LEU A 83 1.95 -18.95 -1.97
CA LEU A 83 2.60 -19.19 -0.69
C LEU A 83 1.80 -18.59 0.48
N GLY A 84 0.74 -17.83 0.18
CA GLY A 84 -0.09 -17.13 1.15
C GLY A 84 0.48 -15.77 1.54
N ASP A 85 1.45 -15.23 0.79
CA ASP A 85 1.93 -13.88 0.98
C ASP A 85 0.84 -12.88 0.57
N ILE A 86 0.75 -11.77 1.30
CA ILE A 86 -0.25 -10.73 1.05
C ILE A 86 0.47 -9.46 0.61
N LEU A 87 0.00 -8.85 -0.47
CA LEU A 87 0.44 -7.53 -0.92
C LEU A 87 -0.75 -6.60 -1.07
N GLN A 88 -0.69 -5.45 -0.41
CA GLN A 88 -1.70 -4.42 -0.49
C GLN A 88 -1.07 -3.15 -1.03
N VAL A 89 -1.76 -2.52 -1.97
CA VAL A 89 -1.31 -1.27 -2.58
C VAL A 89 -2.44 -0.26 -2.50
N VAL A 90 -2.15 0.89 -1.90
CA VAL A 90 -3.03 2.07 -1.86
C VAL A 90 -2.32 3.19 -2.62
N LEU A 91 -3.00 3.77 -3.59
CA LEU A 91 -2.59 4.98 -4.31
C LEU A 91 -3.66 6.05 -4.07
N VAL A 92 -3.26 7.25 -3.68
CA VAL A 92 -4.18 8.35 -3.33
C VAL A 92 -3.73 9.63 -4.01
N ALA A 93 -4.65 10.26 -4.76
CA ALA A 93 -4.42 11.56 -5.37
C ALA A 93 -4.95 12.67 -4.45
N PHE A 94 -4.06 13.56 -4.03
CA PHE A 94 -4.37 14.74 -3.24
C PHE A 94 -4.57 15.99 -4.12
N PRO A 95 -5.24 17.05 -3.62
CA PRO A 95 -5.43 18.30 -4.38
C PRO A 95 -4.12 19.02 -4.74
N SER A 96 -3.03 18.77 -4.01
CA SER A 96 -1.74 19.39 -4.25
C SER A 96 -0.59 18.50 -3.74
N HIS A 97 0.63 18.77 -4.23
CA HIS A 97 1.85 18.15 -3.69
C HIS A 97 2.01 18.43 -2.18
N SER A 98 1.72 19.66 -1.73
CA SER A 98 1.82 20.01 -0.31
C SER A 98 0.84 19.21 0.56
N ALA A 99 -0.37 18.93 0.07
CA ALA A 99 -1.34 18.10 0.77
C ALA A 99 -0.88 16.64 0.87
N ALA A 100 -0.34 16.07 -0.22
CA ALA A 100 0.23 14.72 -0.20
C ALA A 100 1.41 14.59 0.78
N VAL A 101 2.35 15.55 0.75
CA VAL A 101 3.50 15.58 1.68
C VAL A 101 3.04 15.76 3.12
N SER A 102 2.05 16.63 3.38
CA SER A 102 1.51 16.84 4.72
C SER A 102 0.84 15.58 5.27
N TYR A 103 0.04 14.91 4.43
CA TYR A 103 -0.58 13.63 4.79
C TYR A 103 0.48 12.57 5.10
N ALA A 104 1.49 12.42 4.24
CA ALA A 104 2.59 11.50 4.49
C ALA A 104 3.27 11.81 5.82
N LYS A 105 3.74 13.04 6.05
CA LYS A 105 4.41 13.43 7.32
C LYS A 105 3.62 13.09 8.59
N GLN A 106 2.29 13.10 8.53
CA GLN A 106 1.42 12.76 9.66
C GLN A 106 1.23 11.25 9.83
N ASN A 107 1.43 10.44 8.78
CA ASN A 107 1.07 9.02 8.74
C ASN A 107 2.23 8.09 8.39
N LEU A 108 3.45 8.60 8.20
CA LEU A 108 4.62 7.77 7.92
C LEU A 108 4.91 6.86 9.11
N ILE A 109 5.11 5.59 8.78
CA ILE A 109 5.59 4.56 9.68
C ILE A 109 7.02 4.32 9.24
N GLY A 110 7.98 4.67 10.10
CA GLY A 110 9.41 4.49 9.83
C GLY A 110 10.15 5.76 9.41
N SER A 111 11.39 5.56 8.95
CA SER A 111 12.32 6.65 8.65
C SER A 111 12.17 7.12 7.21
N LEU A 112 12.09 8.45 7.02
CA LEU A 112 11.99 9.05 5.69
C LEU A 112 13.35 9.06 4.97
N ILE A 113 13.37 8.53 3.76
CA ILE A 113 14.46 8.54 2.80
C ILE A 113 13.99 9.40 1.61
N SER A 114 14.67 10.52 1.39
CA SER A 114 14.36 11.39 0.24
C SER A 114 15.25 11.03 -0.95
N GLN A 115 14.63 10.73 -2.09
CA GLN A 115 15.29 10.46 -3.37
C GLN A 115 14.75 11.43 -4.43
N GLY A 116 15.25 12.67 -4.44
CA GLY A 116 14.85 13.69 -5.42
C GLY A 116 13.39 14.13 -5.25
N LYS A 117 12.55 13.90 -6.27
CA LYS A 117 11.11 14.23 -6.25
C LYS A 117 10.25 13.21 -5.47
N LEU A 118 10.86 12.09 -5.06
CA LEU A 118 10.22 11.00 -4.34
C LEU A 118 10.67 11.04 -2.87
N SER A 119 9.71 11.02 -1.95
CA SER A 119 10.00 10.80 -0.53
C SER A 119 9.40 9.46 -0.13
N ILE A 120 10.22 8.52 0.31
CA ILE A 120 9.79 7.18 0.75
C ILE A 120 10.07 7.03 2.25
N ALA A 121 9.20 6.39 3.02
CA ALA A 121 9.58 5.77 4.28
C ALA A 121 9.35 4.27 4.21
N VAL A 122 10.22 3.55 4.89
CA VAL A 122 10.17 2.09 5.01
C VAL A 122 10.09 1.73 6.48
N TYR A 123 9.15 0.85 6.80
CA TYR A 123 9.06 0.15 8.06
C TYR A 123 9.13 -1.34 7.82
N GLN A 124 9.98 -2.05 8.58
CA GLN A 124 10.12 -3.49 8.50
C GLN A 124 10.09 -4.10 9.91
N TYR A 125 9.26 -5.12 10.10
CA TYR A 125 9.21 -5.89 11.33
C TYR A 125 8.74 -7.33 11.08
N GLY A 126 9.58 -8.30 11.42
CA GLY A 126 9.31 -9.70 11.12
C GLY A 126 9.16 -9.92 9.62
N TYR A 127 8.02 -10.49 9.20
CA TYR A 127 7.67 -10.68 7.78
C TYR A 127 6.76 -9.57 7.23
N THR A 128 6.63 -8.44 7.92
CA THR A 128 5.85 -7.28 7.45
C THR A 128 6.78 -6.17 6.98
N GLU A 129 6.49 -5.60 5.83
CA GLU A 129 7.09 -4.37 5.33
C GLU A 129 6.03 -3.40 4.83
N ILE A 130 6.20 -2.14 5.18
CA ILE A 130 5.35 -1.04 4.75
C ILE A 130 6.24 0.00 4.08
N VAL A 131 5.96 0.28 2.81
CA VAL A 131 6.64 1.32 2.02
C VAL A 131 5.63 2.41 1.69
N GLN A 132 5.88 3.62 2.16
CA GLN A 132 5.03 4.79 1.94
C GLN A 132 5.78 5.82 1.12
N GLY A 133 5.17 6.35 0.07
CA GLY A 133 5.84 7.24 -0.88
C GLY A 133 4.99 8.44 -1.29
N VAL A 134 5.63 9.54 -1.68
CA VAL A 134 4.96 10.68 -2.34
C VAL A 134 5.71 11.07 -3.62
N TYR A 135 4.98 11.23 -4.72
CA TYR A 135 5.48 11.79 -5.98
C TYR A 135 4.42 12.70 -6.60
N GLY A 136 4.77 13.94 -6.93
CA GLY A 136 3.76 14.92 -7.38
C GLY A 136 2.68 15.11 -6.31
N ASN A 137 1.41 15.05 -6.69
CA ASN A 137 0.28 15.09 -5.75
C ASN A 137 -0.23 13.69 -5.36
N GLU A 138 0.50 12.63 -5.68
CA GLU A 138 0.12 11.26 -5.36
C GLU A 138 0.90 10.72 -4.17
N TYR A 139 0.20 9.97 -3.34
CA TYR A 139 0.72 9.19 -2.23
C TYR A 139 0.53 7.71 -2.53
N ILE A 140 1.52 6.89 -2.21
CA ILE A 140 1.43 5.43 -2.26
C ILE A 140 1.70 4.84 -0.88
N MET A 141 1.03 3.74 -0.58
CA MET A 141 1.37 2.83 0.50
C MET A 141 1.31 1.40 -0.01
N ILE A 142 2.45 0.71 0.06
CA ILE A 142 2.55 -0.72 -0.17
C ILE A 142 2.74 -1.40 1.17
N THR A 143 1.92 -2.39 1.46
CA THR A 143 2.05 -3.25 2.64
C THR A 143 2.25 -4.68 2.15
N TYR A 144 3.39 -5.26 2.47
CA TYR A 144 3.72 -6.65 2.19
C TYR A 144 3.73 -7.43 3.51
N ILE A 145 3.13 -8.61 3.51
CA ILE A 145 3.13 -9.54 4.63
C ILE A 145 3.52 -10.90 4.06
N GLY A 146 4.75 -11.32 4.33
CA GLY A 146 5.28 -12.61 3.90
C GLY A 146 4.94 -13.72 4.88
N ASN A 147 4.86 -14.93 4.36
CA ASN A 147 4.69 -16.14 5.16
C ASN A 147 6.04 -16.77 5.53
N THR A 148 7.04 -16.72 4.65
CA THR A 148 8.35 -17.39 4.86
C THR A 148 9.58 -16.60 4.41
N THR A 149 9.46 -15.75 3.40
CA THR A 149 10.54 -14.89 2.89
C THR A 149 10.00 -13.53 2.54
N MET A 150 10.81 -12.49 2.67
CA MET A 150 10.46 -11.14 2.24
C MET A 150 11.21 -10.76 0.97
N PRO A 151 10.58 -10.06 0.01
CA PRO A 151 11.32 -9.37 -1.04
C PRO A 151 12.26 -8.34 -0.42
N SER A 152 13.31 -7.97 -1.15
CA SER A 152 14.21 -6.92 -0.68
C SER A 152 13.47 -5.59 -0.56
N VAL A 153 13.82 -4.75 0.42
CA VAL A 153 13.30 -3.38 0.55
C VAL A 153 13.41 -2.63 -0.79
N SER A 154 14.57 -2.75 -1.45
CA SER A 154 14.81 -2.14 -2.77
C SER A 154 13.84 -2.59 -3.86
N SER A 155 13.34 -3.82 -3.80
CA SER A 155 12.34 -4.34 -4.74
C SER A 155 10.98 -3.67 -4.55
N ILE A 156 10.55 -3.48 -3.29
CA ILE A 156 9.28 -2.81 -2.99
C ILE A 156 9.39 -1.31 -3.25
N GLU A 157 10.53 -0.69 -2.96
CA GLU A 157 10.81 0.71 -3.34
C GLU A 157 10.76 0.92 -4.86
N ALA A 158 11.34 0.00 -5.64
CA ALA A 158 11.30 0.05 -7.10
C ALA A 158 9.87 -0.11 -7.63
N LEU A 159 9.08 -1.01 -7.04
CA LEU A 159 7.65 -1.15 -7.36
C LEU A 159 6.88 0.14 -7.03
N ALA A 160 7.11 0.73 -5.86
CA ALA A 160 6.45 1.96 -5.45
C ALA A 160 6.77 3.12 -6.39
N THR A 161 8.04 3.23 -6.79
CA THR A 161 8.51 4.20 -7.78
C THR A 161 7.79 3.99 -9.11
N ALA A 162 7.80 2.76 -9.64
CA ALA A 162 7.16 2.41 -10.90
C ALA A 162 5.67 2.76 -10.94
N LEU A 163 4.96 2.51 -9.84
CA LEU A 163 3.53 2.82 -9.71
C LEU A 163 3.26 4.33 -9.65
N LEU A 164 4.15 5.11 -9.05
CA LEU A 164 4.05 6.56 -8.95
C LEU A 164 4.49 7.29 -10.23
N THR A 165 5.44 6.72 -10.99
CA THR A 165 5.99 7.36 -12.20
C THR A 165 5.41 6.81 -13.50
N GLY A 166 4.65 5.70 -13.45
CA GLY A 166 4.06 5.06 -14.62
C GLY A 166 5.07 4.32 -15.51
N SER A 167 6.13 3.77 -14.93
CA SER A 167 7.31 3.20 -15.63
C SER A 167 7.56 1.72 -15.36
#